data_AF-A0A9D9EHD4-F1
#
_entry.id   AF-A0A9D9EHD4-F1
#
_cell.length_a   1.000
_cell.length_b   1.000
_cell.length_c   1.000
_cell.angle_alpha   90.00
_cell.angle_beta   90.00
_cell.angle_gamma   90.00
#
_symmetry.space_group_name_H-M   'P 1'
#
loop_
_entity.id
_entity.type
_entity.pdbx_description
1 polymer ?
#
loop_
_entity_poly.entity_id
_entity_poly.type
_entity_poly.pdbx_seq_one_letter_code
_entity_poly.pdbx_strand_id
1 'polypeptide(L)'
;MRGKSSKRIKFAVSIFRMGQLAIIKMFLIVSIPTDINDNRRHVHIFKKGGRHIHSLAKIWIERNGVKDIEIAESYLSAKDNAMIVNAIDRHWDFINQQITKSFNGEKTVVKNIEK
;
A
#
# COMPACT_ATOMS: atom_id res chain seq x y z
N MET A 1 -10.39 -51.04 10.89
CA MET A 1 -10.80 -50.15 9.77
C MET A 1 -10.47 -48.71 10.16
N ARG A 2 -9.43 -48.09 9.58
CA ARG A 2 -9.00 -46.71 9.90
C ARG A 2 -9.46 -45.78 8.78
N GLY A 3 -10.44 -44.93 9.07
CA GLY A 3 -10.85 -43.84 8.18
C GLY A 3 -9.74 -42.79 8.10
N LYS A 4 -9.13 -42.64 6.92
CA LYS A 4 -8.24 -41.52 6.61
C LYS A 4 -9.10 -40.28 6.41
N SER A 5 -9.20 -39.44 7.44
CA SER A 5 -9.78 -38.11 7.30
C SER A 5 -8.90 -37.27 6.37
N SER A 6 -9.52 -36.86 5.27
CA SER A 6 -8.94 -36.06 4.19
C SER A 6 -8.38 -34.76 4.75
N LYS A 7 -7.05 -34.57 4.63
CA LYS A 7 -6.41 -33.28 4.83
C LYS A 7 -6.98 -32.32 3.79
N ARG A 8 -7.94 -31.49 4.20
CA ARG A 8 -8.37 -30.33 3.41
C ARG A 8 -7.17 -29.38 3.31
N ILE A 9 -6.49 -29.44 2.17
CA ILE A 9 -5.56 -28.40 1.72
C ILE A 9 -6.39 -27.12 1.64
N LYS A 10 -6.26 -26.26 2.66
CA LYS A 10 -6.76 -24.90 2.58
C LYS A 10 -5.80 -24.16 1.66
N PHE A 11 -6.25 -23.87 0.45
CA PHE A 11 -5.60 -22.93 -0.45
C PHE A 11 -5.49 -21.59 0.29
N ALA A 12 -4.29 -21.29 0.77
CA ALA A 12 -3.92 -19.92 1.07
C ALA A 12 -3.77 -19.22 -0.28
N VAL A 13 -4.77 -18.40 -0.65
CA VAL A 13 -4.61 -17.47 -1.76
C VAL A 13 -3.62 -16.41 -1.28
N SER A 14 -2.34 -16.73 -1.50
CA SER A 14 -1.22 -15.84 -1.38
C SER A 14 -1.28 -14.88 -2.56
N ILE A 15 -1.82 -13.68 -2.35
CA ILE A 15 -1.55 -12.53 -3.24
C ILE A 15 -0.22 -11.91 -2.79
N PHE A 16 0.85 -12.72 -2.84
CA PHE A 16 2.22 -12.21 -2.85
C PHE A 16 2.56 -11.92 -4.31
N ARG A 17 2.29 -10.69 -4.78
CA ARG A 17 3.04 -10.03 -5.87
C ARG A 17 2.54 -8.60 -6.09
N MET A 18 3.51 -7.69 -6.01
CA MET A 18 3.51 -6.27 -6.44
C MET A 18 2.87 -5.23 -5.50
N GLY A 19 3.67 -4.19 -5.16
CA GLY A 19 3.17 -2.88 -4.73
C GLY A 19 3.34 -2.48 -3.26
N GLN A 20 3.79 -3.35 -2.35
CA GLN A 20 3.91 -2.98 -0.93
C GLN A 20 5.14 -2.08 -0.70
N LEU A 21 4.91 -0.83 -0.31
CA LEU A 21 5.98 0.16 -0.11
C LEU A 21 6.36 0.29 1.37
N ALA A 22 5.37 0.22 2.26
CA ALA A 22 5.54 0.69 3.62
C ALA A 22 4.49 0.22 4.61
N ILE A 23 4.89 0.17 5.89
CA ILE A 23 4.05 -0.24 7.02
C ILE A 23 4.05 0.88 8.08
N ILE A 24 2.85 1.23 8.57
CA ILE A 24 2.66 2.14 9.72
C ILE A 24 1.72 1.45 10.71
N LYS A 25 2.18 1.01 11.90
CA LYS A 25 1.39 0.37 12.97
C LYS A 25 0.51 -0.80 12.51
N MET A 26 -0.65 -0.50 11.94
CA MET A 26 -1.68 -1.42 11.45
C MET A 26 -2.03 -1.22 9.97
N PHE A 27 -1.37 -0.33 9.25
CA PHE A 27 -1.68 0.01 7.86
C PHE A 27 -0.58 -0.46 6.90
N LEU A 28 -1.01 -0.86 5.71
CA LEU A 28 -0.18 -1.20 4.57
C LEU A 28 -0.38 -0.13 3.50
N ILE A 29 0.71 0.45 3.03
CA ILE A 29 0.72 1.42 1.93
C ILE A 29 1.13 0.70 0.66
N VAL A 30 0.27 0.75 -0.34
CA VAL A 30 0.47 0.08 -1.63
C VAL A 30 0.40 1.12 -2.74
N SER A 31 1.40 1.15 -3.62
CA SER A 31 1.25 1.85 -4.90
C SER A 31 0.43 0.99 -5.83
N ILE A 32 -0.59 1.56 -6.43
CA ILE A 32 -1.21 0.96 -7.61
C ILE A 32 -0.65 1.72 -8.81
N PRO A 33 -0.14 1.03 -9.85
CA PRO A 33 0.31 1.72 -11.04
C PRO A 33 -0.90 2.41 -11.68
N THR A 34 -0.95 3.74 -11.62
CA THR A 34 -1.84 4.50 -12.49
C THR A 34 -1.31 4.45 -13.90
N ASP A 35 -2.24 4.50 -14.85
CA ASP A 35 -2.03 4.52 -16.30
C ASP A 35 -0.84 5.41 -16.72
N ILE A 36 -0.10 5.01 -17.76
CA ILE A 36 1.13 5.68 -18.24
C ILE A 36 0.90 7.15 -18.62
N ASN A 37 -0.36 7.52 -18.88
CA ASN A 37 -0.78 8.86 -19.29
C ASN A 37 -1.23 9.77 -18.13
N ASP A 38 -1.38 9.24 -16.91
CA ASP A 38 -1.75 10.05 -15.75
C ASP A 38 -0.48 10.47 -15.00
N ASN A 39 -0.09 11.74 -15.12
CA ASN A 39 1.09 12.30 -14.45
C ASN A 39 0.92 12.43 -12.91
N ARG A 40 0.02 11.64 -12.32
CA ARG A 40 -0.26 11.63 -10.89
C ARG A 40 0.03 10.27 -10.28
N ARG A 41 0.80 10.28 -9.20
CA ARG A 41 1.07 9.09 -8.39
C ARG A 41 0.17 9.08 -7.17
N HIS A 42 -0.38 7.92 -6.85
CA HIS A 42 -1.19 7.73 -5.66
C HIS A 42 -0.82 6.44 -4.93
N VAL A 43 -1.16 6.41 -3.65
CA VAL A 43 -1.07 5.23 -2.81
C VAL A 43 -2.43 4.87 -2.23
N HIS A 44 -2.65 3.58 -2.07
CA HIS A 44 -3.79 3.02 -1.38
C HIS A 44 -3.39 2.56 0.02
N ILE A 45 -4.23 2.87 1.00
CA ILE A 45 -4.05 2.50 2.40
C ILE A 45 -4.96 1.32 2.71
N PHE A 46 -4.40 0.26 3.29
CA PHE A 46 -5.14 -0.93 3.73
C PHE A 46 -4.90 -1.19 5.21
N LYS A 47 -5.88 -1.71 5.94
CA LYS A 47 -5.70 -2.14 7.34
C LYS A 47 -5.30 -3.61 7.40
N LYS A 48 -4.24 -3.91 8.14
CA LYS A 48 -3.76 -5.26 8.42
C LYS A 48 -4.79 -6.05 9.25
N GLY A 49 -4.93 -7.33 8.94
CA GLY A 49 -5.77 -8.27 9.70
C GLY A 49 -7.27 -8.23 9.36
N GLY A 50 -7.69 -7.43 8.37
CA GLY A 50 -9.04 -7.52 7.82
C GLY A 50 -9.27 -8.82 7.05
N ARG A 51 -10.48 -9.39 7.14
CA ARG A 51 -10.89 -10.57 6.34
C ARG A 51 -10.94 -10.28 4.84
N HIS A 52 -11.14 -9.02 4.46
CA HIS A 52 -11.16 -8.54 3.08
C HIS A 52 -10.17 -7.39 2.91
N ILE A 53 -9.40 -7.42 1.82
CA ILE A 53 -8.46 -6.36 1.46
C ILE A 53 -9.27 -5.23 0.79
N HIS A 54 -9.90 -4.38 1.60
CA HIS A 54 -10.56 -3.17 1.11
C HIS A 54 -9.66 -1.96 1.32
N SER A 55 -9.55 -1.10 0.31
CA SER A 55 -8.81 0.16 0.44
C SER A 55 -9.57 1.11 1.34
N LEU A 56 -8.92 1.58 2.41
CA LEU A 56 -9.53 2.51 3.37
C LEU A 56 -9.28 3.97 3.02
N ALA A 57 -8.24 4.24 2.22
CA ALA A 57 -7.99 5.58 1.70
C ALA A 57 -7.18 5.51 0.40
N LYS A 58 -7.42 6.49 -0.47
CA LYS A 58 -6.62 6.80 -1.65
C LYS A 58 -6.01 8.18 -1.45
N ILE A 59 -4.69 8.28 -1.57
CA ILE A 59 -3.94 9.50 -1.33
C ILE A 59 -3.05 9.76 -2.55
N TRP A 60 -3.25 10.90 -3.22
CA TRP A 60 -2.31 11.43 -4.20
C TRP A 60 -1.04 11.87 -3.47
N ILE A 61 0.12 11.60 -4.05
CA ILE A 61 1.42 11.94 -3.45
C ILE A 61 2.32 12.74 -4.39
N GLU A 62 2.03 12.74 -5.70
CA GLU A 62 2.79 13.47 -6.70
C GLU A 62 1.88 13.93 -7.84
N ARG A 63 2.13 15.14 -8.33
CA ARG A 63 1.54 15.69 -9.54
C ARG A 63 2.65 16.27 -10.42
N ASN A 64 2.81 15.73 -11.63
CA ASN A 64 3.83 16.17 -12.60
C ASN A 64 5.27 16.17 -12.04
N GLY A 65 5.65 15.14 -11.27
CA GLY A 65 6.98 15.06 -10.68
C GLY A 65 7.21 15.93 -9.44
N VAL A 66 6.20 16.71 -9.01
CA VAL A 66 6.27 17.54 -7.81
C VAL A 66 5.47 16.87 -6.68
N LYS A 67 6.04 16.87 -5.48
CA LYS A 67 5.39 16.40 -4.26
C LYS A 67 4.06 17.14 -4.06
N ASP A 68 2.97 16.38 -4.03
CA ASP A 68 1.60 16.89 -3.90
C ASP A 68 0.79 15.86 -3.13
N ILE A 69 0.61 16.08 -1.82
CA ILE A 69 -0.06 15.11 -0.94
C ILE A 69 -1.50 15.54 -0.70
N GLU A 70 -2.44 14.81 -1.30
CA GLU A 70 -3.88 15.12 -1.26
C GLU A 70 -4.69 13.85 -1.00
N ILE A 71 -5.61 13.89 -0.03
CA ILE A 71 -6.51 12.77 0.23
C ILE A 71 -7.63 12.81 -0.82
N ALA A 72 -7.64 11.83 -1.74
CA ALA A 72 -8.66 11.71 -2.77
C ALA A 72 -9.95 11.08 -2.25
N GLU A 73 -9.80 10.06 -1.39
CA GLU A 73 -10.90 9.30 -0.80
C GLU A 73 -10.42 8.73 0.55
N SER A 74 -11.26 8.76 1.59
CA SER A 74 -10.91 8.14 2.87
C SER A 74 -12.14 7.75 3.70
N TYR A 75 -12.09 6.56 4.26
CA TYR A 75 -13.01 6.02 5.27
C TYR A 75 -12.40 6.04 6.68
N LEU A 76 -11.24 6.69 6.85
CA LEU A 76 -10.50 6.75 8.11
C LEU A 76 -10.92 7.95 8.95
N SER A 77 -10.66 7.88 10.25
CA SER A 77 -10.82 9.03 11.14
C SER A 77 -9.88 10.18 10.75
N ALA A 78 -10.24 11.42 11.09
CA ALA A 78 -9.38 12.59 10.85
C ALA A 78 -7.99 12.43 11.49
N LYS A 79 -7.92 11.80 12.68
CA LYS A 79 -6.68 11.50 13.39
C LYS A 79 -5.79 10.53 12.61
N ASP A 80 -6.37 9.45 12.10
CA ASP A 80 -5.63 8.45 11.32
C ASP A 80 -5.16 9.03 9.99
N ASN A 81 -6.02 9.80 9.30
CA ASN A 81 -5.65 10.52 8.09
C ASN A 81 -4.46 11.45 8.32
N ALA A 82 -4.48 12.27 9.38
CA ALA A 82 -3.37 13.16 9.72
C ALA A 82 -2.08 12.38 10.01
N MET A 83 -2.18 11.24 10.73
CA MET A 83 -1.04 10.38 11.00
C MET A 83 -0.43 9.81 9.71
N ILE A 84 -1.27 9.30 8.81
CA ILE A 84 -0.83 8.69 7.54
C ILE A 84 -0.22 9.75 6.61
N VAL A 85 -0.88 10.90 6.43
CA VAL A 85 -0.37 12.00 5.60
C VAL A 85 0.99 12.45 6.10
N ASN A 86 1.16 12.65 7.41
CA ASN A 86 2.44 13.03 8.00
C ASN A 86 3.54 11.97 7.76
N ALA A 87 3.19 10.68 7.83
CA ALA A 87 4.14 9.61 7.52
C ALA A 87 4.49 9.54 6.02
N ILE A 88 3.53 9.75 5.12
CA ILE A 88 3.80 9.85 3.68
C ILE A 88 4.71 11.05 3.42
N ASP A 89 4.43 12.19 4.04
CA ASP A 89 5.19 13.43 3.88
C ASP A 89 6.67 13.26 4.26
N ARG A 90 6.92 12.69 5.46
CA ARG A 90 8.28 12.43 5.98
C ARG A 90 9.08 11.43 5.15
N HIS A 91 8.41 10.51 4.47
CA HIS A 91 9.05 9.41 3.75
C HIS A 91 8.76 9.44 2.25
N TRP A 92 8.39 10.61 1.73
CA TRP A 92 7.94 10.80 0.36
C TRP A 92 8.99 10.32 -0.65
N ASP A 93 10.26 10.73 -0.48
CA ASP A 93 11.35 10.33 -1.39
C ASP A 93 11.48 8.81 -1.48
N PHE A 94 11.42 8.14 -0.33
CA PHE A 94 11.51 6.69 -0.26
C PHE A 94 10.32 6.02 -0.96
N ILE A 95 9.10 6.44 -0.64
CA ILE A 95 7.86 5.93 -1.24
C ILE A 95 7.93 6.11 -2.75
N ASN A 96 8.26 7.31 -3.21
CA ASN A 96 8.31 7.65 -4.62
C ASN A 96 9.39 6.87 -5.39
N GLN A 97 10.57 6.69 -4.77
CA GLN A 97 11.61 5.82 -5.33
C GLN A 97 11.13 4.37 -5.47
N GLN A 98 10.44 3.81 -4.46
CA GLN A 98 9.90 2.45 -4.55
C GLN A 98 8.84 2.32 -5.64
N ILE A 99 8.04 3.36 -5.87
CA ILE A 99 7.06 3.41 -6.97
C ILE A 99 7.78 3.35 -8.32
N THR A 100 8.78 4.22 -8.52
CA THR A 100 9.60 4.20 -9.74
C THR A 100 10.25 2.83 -9.97
N LYS A 101 10.83 2.23 -8.93
CA LYS A 101 11.38 0.86 -9.02
C LYS A 101 10.33 -0.15 -9.46
N SER A 102 9.13 -0.10 -8.88
CA SER A 102 8.03 -1.00 -9.25
C SER A 102 7.62 -0.83 -10.71
N PHE A 103 7.57 0.40 -11.23
CA PHE A 103 7.27 0.68 -12.64
C PHE A 103 8.37 0.20 -13.59
N ASN A 104 9.64 0.32 -13.18
CA ASN A 104 10.79 -0.17 -13.95
C ASN A 104 10.93 -1.70 -13.90
N GLY A 105 10.05 -2.42 -13.19
CA GLY A 105 10.18 -3.86 -12.97
C GLY A 105 11.33 -4.23 -12.01
N GLU A 106 11.87 -3.25 -11.27
CA GLU A 106 12.93 -3.45 -10.30
C GLU A 106 12.37 -3.97 -8.96
N LYS A 107 13.23 -4.67 -8.20
CA LYS A 107 12.86 -5.21 -6.90
C LYS A 107 12.64 -4.06 -5.90
N THR A 108 11.42 -3.98 -5.36
CA THR A 108 11.09 -3.04 -4.29
C THR A 108 11.53 -3.55 -2.91
N VAL A 109 11.70 -2.62 -1.98
CA VAL A 109 12.07 -2.89 -0.59
C VAL A 109 10.95 -2.36 0.30
N VAL A 110 10.56 -3.17 1.29
CA VAL A 110 9.61 -2.76 2.32
C VAL A 110 10.36 -2.09 3.46
N LYS A 111 9.91 -0.90 3.86
CA LYS A 111 10.42 -0.19 5.03
C LYS A 111 9.35 -0.07 6.12
N ASN A 112 9.75 -0.24 7.38
CA ASN A 112 8.91 0.13 8.51
C ASN A 112 9.04 1.65 8.73
N ILE A 113 7.91 2.35 8.70
CA ILE A 113 7.82 3.82 8.81
C ILE A 113 7.43 4.26 10.24
N GLU A 114 7.65 3.41 11.24
CA GLU A 114 7.40 3.74 12.66
C GLU A 114 8.51 4.57 13.31
N LYS A 115 9.70 4.66 12.68
CA LYS A 115 10.88 5.40 13.17
C LYS A 115 11.33 6.45 12.17
#